data_AF-B5YCZ7-F1
#
_entry.id   AF-B5YCZ7-F1
#
_cell.length_a   1.000
_cell.length_b   1.000
_cell.length_c   1.000
_cell.angle_alpha   90.00
_cell.angle_beta   90.00
_cell.angle_gamma   90.00
#
_symmetry.space_group_name_H-M   'P 1'
#
loop_
_entity.id
_entity.type
_entity.pdbx_description
1 polymer ?
#
loop_
_entity_poly.entity_id
_entity_poly.type
_entity_poly.pdbx_seq_one_letter_code
_entity_poly.pdbx_strand_id
1 'polypeptide(L)'
;MRIFAVSDLHLDYLRIKKGLKVSEERELLKTLLNVVLDKNIDIFIFAGDISAKIWEVELFLEVFSSFSGVKVFVPGNHDIWKEGEITSDQKYYKILPKLCKEYGFAYLPFEPIKLNDLVIVGTMGWYDYSFGDSYYDKSDFDRGEYGGIKWREVYWGLARFCNNGKILSNEEVYNLIYDEFKHHLLKIEKGKDKIVVSHFIPFEEILFIKNFFSAYLGSKKFGEIILEHGINKVICGHEHRSGIFSVNGITIYKPTVGYAESTESLLSRYDQNSILIELSDNHRFCVI
;
A
#
# COMPACT_ATOMS: atom_id res chain seq x y z
N MET A 1 -0.06 10.25 20.15
CA MET A 1 0.46 10.30 18.77
C MET A 1 -0.69 10.02 17.81
N ARG A 2 -0.85 10.80 16.74
CA ARG A 2 -1.98 10.73 15.80
C ARG A 2 -1.47 10.37 14.41
N ILE A 3 -1.99 9.28 13.86
CA ILE A 3 -1.59 8.74 12.56
C ILE A 3 -2.78 8.91 11.61
N PHE A 4 -2.55 9.53 10.46
CA PHE A 4 -3.50 9.58 9.36
C PHE A 4 -3.08 8.57 8.30
N ALA A 5 -3.92 7.57 8.04
CA ALA A 5 -3.67 6.53 7.07
C ALA A 5 -4.64 6.62 5.89
N VAL A 6 -4.15 6.39 4.68
CA VAL A 6 -4.92 6.37 3.43
C VAL A 6 -4.24 5.52 2.35
N SER A 7 -5.00 4.98 1.40
CA SER A 7 -4.51 4.23 0.24
C SER A 7 -5.48 4.31 -0.94
N ASP A 8 -5.05 3.78 -2.09
CA ASP A 8 -5.90 3.53 -3.26
C ASP A 8 -6.51 4.82 -3.85
N LEU A 9 -5.69 5.85 -4.07
CA LEU A 9 -6.16 7.10 -4.70
C LEU A 9 -6.44 6.93 -6.19
N HIS A 10 -5.68 6.07 -6.89
CA HIS A 10 -5.82 5.79 -8.33
C HIS A 10 -5.93 7.06 -9.19
N LEU A 11 -4.97 7.98 -9.05
CA LEU A 11 -4.97 9.28 -9.73
C LEU A 11 -4.99 9.12 -11.26
N ASP A 12 -4.29 8.11 -11.79
CA ASP A 12 -4.29 7.79 -13.22
C ASP A 12 -5.68 7.44 -13.75
N TYR A 13 -6.46 6.68 -12.97
CA TYR A 13 -7.83 6.35 -13.32
C TYR A 13 -8.67 7.63 -13.45
N LEU A 14 -8.60 8.50 -12.44
CA LEU A 14 -9.35 9.75 -12.43
C LEU A 14 -8.92 10.67 -13.57
N ARG A 15 -7.60 10.83 -13.78
CA ARG A 15 -7.01 11.64 -14.85
C ARG A 15 -7.46 11.16 -16.22
N ILE A 16 -7.33 9.86 -16.52
CA ILE A 16 -7.71 9.30 -17.82
C ILE A 16 -9.21 9.49 -18.06
N LYS A 17 -10.03 9.29 -17.04
CA LYS A 17 -11.48 9.38 -17.12
C LYS A 17 -11.98 10.81 -17.30
N LYS A 18 -11.32 11.80 -16.71
CA LYS A 18 -11.73 13.21 -16.72
C LYS A 18 -10.92 14.10 -17.66
N GLY A 19 -9.81 13.59 -18.19
CA GLY A 19 -8.88 14.40 -18.96
C GLY A 19 -8.22 15.51 -18.13
N LEU A 20 -7.93 15.23 -16.84
CA LEU A 20 -7.32 16.23 -15.96
C LEU A 20 -5.95 16.64 -16.50
N LYS A 21 -5.66 17.94 -16.39
CA LYS A 21 -4.34 18.51 -16.57
C LYS A 21 -3.55 18.34 -15.28
N VAL A 22 -2.22 18.32 -15.40
CA VAL A 22 -1.28 18.30 -14.26
C VAL A 22 -1.57 19.41 -13.24
N SER A 23 -1.98 20.59 -13.69
CA SER A 23 -2.35 21.70 -12.80
C SER A 23 -3.61 21.39 -11.96
N GLU A 24 -4.59 20.70 -12.54
CA GLU A 24 -5.84 20.36 -11.85
C GLU A 24 -5.61 19.24 -10.82
N GLU A 25 -4.78 18.25 -11.14
CA GLU A 25 -4.33 17.23 -10.18
C GLU A 25 -3.53 17.82 -9.03
N ARG A 26 -2.66 18.80 -9.31
CA ARG A 26 -1.91 19.49 -8.25
C ARG A 26 -2.84 20.21 -7.28
N GLU A 27 -3.87 20.90 -7.77
CA GLU A 27 -4.85 21.58 -6.89
C GLU A 27 -5.71 20.58 -6.11
N LEU A 28 -6.07 19.44 -6.73
CA LEU A 28 -6.73 18.34 -6.03
C LEU A 28 -5.85 17.80 -4.89
N LEU A 29 -4.57 17.52 -5.15
CA LEU A 29 -3.63 17.02 -4.15
C LEU A 29 -3.42 18.02 -3.00
N LYS A 30 -3.33 19.33 -3.29
CA LYS A 30 -3.29 20.37 -2.27
C LYS A 30 -4.55 20.35 -1.40
N THR A 31 -5.71 20.14 -2.00
CA THR A 31 -6.97 20.02 -1.26
C THR A 31 -6.95 18.81 -0.33
N LEU A 32 -6.47 17.65 -0.80
CA LEU A 32 -6.31 16.44 0.02
C LEU A 32 -5.31 16.63 1.16
N LEU A 33 -4.21 17.35 0.90
CA LEU A 33 -3.22 17.69 1.91
C LEU A 33 -3.81 18.59 3.02
N ASN A 34 -4.62 19.59 2.67
CA ASN A 34 -5.25 20.46 3.67
C ASN A 34 -6.08 19.67 4.69
N VAL A 35 -6.77 18.60 4.26
CA VAL A 35 -7.50 17.69 5.16
C VAL A 35 -6.57 17.06 6.20
N VAL A 36 -5.32 16.74 5.83
CA VAL A 36 -4.31 16.20 6.75
C VAL A 36 -3.80 17.30 7.70
N LEU A 37 -3.51 18.48 7.17
CA LEU A 37 -2.99 19.62 7.94
C LEU A 37 -3.98 20.08 9.03
N ASP A 38 -5.28 20.03 8.74
CA ASP A 38 -6.34 20.44 9.67
C ASP A 38 -6.54 19.46 10.85
N LYS A 39 -5.93 18.27 10.80
CA LYS A 39 -6.16 17.20 11.77
C LYS A 39 -5.05 17.04 12.81
N ASN A 40 -4.09 17.96 12.94
CA ASN A 40 -2.95 17.87 13.91
C ASN A 40 -2.31 16.47 13.92
N ILE A 41 -1.89 16.02 12.73
CA ILE A 41 -1.34 14.68 12.50
C ILE A 41 0.16 14.67 12.78
N ASP A 42 0.65 13.61 13.43
CA ASP A 42 2.08 13.40 13.65
C ASP A 42 2.71 12.55 12.53
N ILE A 43 1.96 11.55 12.04
CA ILE A 43 2.42 10.58 11.04
C ILE A 43 1.38 10.46 9.92
N PHE A 44 1.80 10.70 8.68
CA PHE A 44 1.02 10.43 7.49
C PHE A 44 1.50 9.13 6.83
N ILE A 45 0.60 8.16 6.69
CA ILE A 45 0.88 6.86 6.06
C ILE A 45 0.06 6.74 4.78
N PHE A 46 0.77 6.60 3.66
CA PHE A 46 0.17 6.24 2.38
C PHE A 46 0.46 4.78 2.04
N ALA A 47 -0.57 3.93 2.04
CA ALA A 47 -0.46 2.47 1.92
C ALA A 47 -0.78 1.96 0.50
N GLY A 48 -0.20 2.62 -0.50
CA GLY A 48 -0.14 2.14 -1.88
C GLY A 48 -1.28 2.59 -2.80
N ASP A 49 -1.06 2.36 -4.09
CA ASP A 49 -1.94 2.67 -5.23
C ASP A 49 -2.24 4.17 -5.36
N ILE A 50 -1.18 4.96 -5.52
CA ILE A 50 -1.25 6.36 -5.94
C ILE A 50 -1.58 6.41 -7.44
N SER A 51 -0.74 5.79 -8.28
CA SER A 51 -0.89 5.81 -9.75
C SER A 51 0.10 4.86 -10.42
N ALA A 52 -0.29 4.31 -11.58
CA ALA A 52 0.64 3.60 -12.46
C ALA A 52 1.70 4.48 -13.15
N LYS A 53 1.60 5.81 -13.08
CA LYS A 53 2.54 6.75 -13.71
C LYS A 53 3.53 7.33 -12.71
N ILE A 54 4.81 7.21 -13.03
CA ILE A 54 5.90 7.72 -12.19
C ILE A 54 5.71 9.21 -11.90
N TRP A 55 5.32 10.01 -12.89
CA TRP A 55 5.15 11.45 -12.72
C TRP A 55 3.97 11.82 -11.81
N GLU A 56 2.90 11.00 -11.75
CA GLU A 56 1.78 11.23 -10.82
C GLU A 56 2.17 10.86 -9.38
N VAL A 57 2.96 9.79 -9.22
CA VAL A 57 3.54 9.43 -7.92
C VAL A 57 4.50 10.53 -7.44
N GLU A 58 5.38 11.03 -8.31
CA GLU A 58 6.27 12.16 -8.01
C GLU A 58 5.49 13.41 -7.62
N LEU A 59 4.45 13.77 -8.36
CA LEU A 59 3.59 14.92 -8.06
C LEU A 59 2.91 14.79 -6.68
N PHE A 60 2.42 13.59 -6.34
CA PHE A 60 1.86 13.31 -5.02
C PHE A 60 2.90 13.53 -3.92
N LEU A 61 4.09 12.92 -4.06
CA LEU A 61 5.16 13.03 -3.06
C LEU A 61 5.64 14.48 -2.91
N GLU A 62 5.77 15.21 -4.03
CA GLU A 62 6.13 16.63 -4.05
C GLU A 62 5.13 17.48 -3.26
N VAL A 63 3.83 17.35 -3.53
CA VAL A 63 2.80 18.15 -2.84
C VAL A 63 2.78 17.84 -1.34
N PHE A 64 2.78 16.55 -1.00
CA PHE A 64 2.72 16.11 0.40
C PHE A 64 4.05 16.31 1.15
N SER A 65 5.15 16.62 0.46
CA SER A 65 6.44 16.92 1.11
C SER A 65 6.35 18.08 2.10
N SER A 66 5.40 19.00 1.89
CA SER A 66 5.13 20.16 2.75
C SER A 66 4.50 19.80 4.10
N PHE A 67 3.98 18.57 4.29
CA PHE A 67 3.59 18.08 5.62
C PHE A 67 4.84 17.89 6.49
N SER A 68 4.89 18.57 7.64
CA SER A 68 6.07 18.61 8.52
C SER A 68 6.27 17.36 9.38
N GLY A 69 5.24 16.53 9.54
CA GLY A 69 5.30 15.29 10.31
C GLY A 69 6.02 14.15 9.56
N VAL A 70 6.00 12.96 10.17
CA VAL A 70 6.61 11.77 9.58
C VAL A 70 5.76 11.31 8.40
N LYS A 71 6.38 11.17 7.23
CA LYS A 71 5.73 10.72 5.99
C LYS A 71 6.18 9.32 5.65
N VAL A 72 5.24 8.43 5.40
CA VAL A 72 5.48 7.00 5.20
C VAL A 72 4.81 6.55 3.93
N PHE A 73 5.53 5.81 3.08
CA PHE A 73 4.99 5.24 1.86
C PHE A 73 5.30 3.74 1.77
N VAL A 74 4.27 2.97 1.46
CA VAL A 74 4.35 1.61 0.94
C VAL A 74 3.72 1.66 -0.46
N PRO A 75 4.39 1.18 -1.52
CA PRO A 75 3.80 1.12 -2.83
C PRO A 75 2.73 0.03 -2.89
N GLY A 76 1.73 0.22 -3.73
CA GLY A 76 0.82 -0.82 -4.16
C GLY A 76 1.22 -1.43 -5.50
N ASN A 77 0.39 -2.33 -6.01
CA ASN A 77 0.63 -2.98 -7.29
C ASN A 77 0.55 -2.00 -8.46
N HIS A 78 -0.37 -1.01 -8.44
CA HIS A 78 -0.43 -0.01 -9.49
C HIS A 78 0.86 0.82 -9.55
N ASP A 79 1.40 1.23 -8.39
CA ASP A 79 2.60 2.06 -8.32
C ASP A 79 3.82 1.40 -8.99
N ILE A 80 3.86 0.06 -9.03
CA ILE A 80 4.94 -0.71 -9.65
C ILE A 80 4.62 -1.23 -11.05
N TRP A 81 3.44 -0.98 -11.62
CA TRP A 81 3.16 -1.40 -12.99
C TRP A 81 4.17 -0.80 -13.97
N LYS A 82 4.67 -1.62 -14.90
CA LYS A 82 5.69 -1.24 -15.87
C LYS A 82 5.28 -0.01 -16.68
N GLU A 83 6.25 0.84 -17.01
CA GLU A 83 6.01 2.07 -17.77
C GLU A 83 7.02 2.23 -18.91
N GLY A 84 6.55 2.04 -20.14
CA GLY A 84 7.44 1.91 -21.29
C GLY A 84 8.42 0.74 -21.08
N GLU A 85 9.71 1.04 -21.16
CA GLU A 85 10.80 0.09 -20.91
C GLU A 85 11.16 -0.05 -19.42
N ILE A 86 10.56 0.77 -18.55
CA ILE A 86 10.82 0.73 -17.10
C ILE A 86 10.04 -0.44 -16.49
N THR A 87 10.78 -1.39 -15.90
CA THR A 87 10.23 -2.60 -15.27
C THR A 87 9.75 -2.35 -13.84
N SER A 88 8.96 -3.27 -13.29
CA SER A 88 8.42 -3.16 -11.93
C SER A 88 9.50 -3.19 -10.87
N ASP A 89 10.55 -4.01 -11.04
CA ASP A 89 11.71 -4.03 -10.15
C ASP A 89 12.49 -2.71 -10.19
N GLN A 90 12.57 -2.05 -11.36
CA GLN A 90 13.20 -0.73 -11.45
C GLN A 90 12.38 0.35 -10.73
N LYS A 91 11.06 0.31 -10.84
CA LYS A 91 10.19 1.19 -10.05
C LYS A 91 10.38 0.94 -8.55
N TYR A 92 10.25 -0.31 -8.12
CA TYR A 92 10.28 -0.73 -6.73
C TYR A 92 11.64 -0.49 -6.05
N TYR A 93 12.74 -0.89 -6.69
CA TYR A 93 14.07 -0.84 -6.05
C TYR A 93 14.88 0.43 -6.32
N LYS A 94 14.51 1.23 -7.33
CA LYS A 94 15.33 2.37 -7.75
C LYS A 94 14.57 3.68 -7.76
N ILE A 95 13.44 3.74 -8.47
CA ILE A 95 12.77 5.01 -8.75
C ILE A 95 11.96 5.48 -7.55
N LEU A 96 11.03 4.65 -7.06
CA LEU A 96 10.19 4.99 -5.91
C LEU A 96 11.00 5.32 -4.65
N PRO A 97 12.01 4.53 -4.22
CA PRO A 97 12.83 4.89 -3.06
C PRO A 97 13.62 6.18 -3.28
N LYS A 98 14.10 6.46 -4.51
CA LYS A 98 14.77 7.72 -4.83
C LYS A 98 13.82 8.92 -4.67
N LEU A 99 12.62 8.84 -5.25
CA LEU A 99 11.61 9.89 -5.13
C LEU A 99 11.18 10.10 -3.68
N CYS A 100 10.96 9.01 -2.93
CA CYS A 100 10.65 9.09 -1.51
C CYS A 100 11.73 9.84 -0.73
N LYS A 101 13.01 9.50 -0.97
CA LYS A 101 14.13 10.20 -0.34
C LYS A 101 14.16 11.68 -0.71
N GLU A 102 13.92 12.01 -1.97
CA GLU A 102 13.91 13.40 -2.48
C GLU A 102 12.84 14.26 -1.79
N TYR A 103 11.66 13.69 -1.54
CA TYR A 103 10.52 14.40 -0.92
C TYR A 103 10.31 14.11 0.57
N GLY A 104 11.28 13.46 1.22
CA GLY A 104 11.28 13.22 2.67
C GLY A 104 10.26 12.19 3.16
N PHE A 105 9.93 11.20 2.34
CA PHE A 105 9.13 10.03 2.71
C PHE A 105 10.03 8.86 3.11
N ALA A 106 9.64 8.16 4.18
CA ALA A 106 10.18 6.85 4.51
C ALA A 106 9.55 5.79 3.60
N TYR A 107 10.37 5.15 2.78
CA TYR A 107 9.97 4.03 1.92
C TYR A 107 10.10 2.71 2.69
N LEU A 108 9.01 2.25 3.29
CA LEU A 108 9.05 1.11 4.22
C LEU A 108 9.49 -0.24 3.64
N PRO A 109 9.31 -0.52 2.33
CA PRO A 109 9.88 -1.74 1.76
C PRO A 109 11.39 -1.88 1.89
N PHE A 110 12.13 -0.81 2.19
CA PHE A 110 13.59 -0.84 2.35
C PHE A 110 14.03 -0.85 3.80
N GLU A 111 13.32 -0.13 4.67
CA GLU A 111 13.69 -0.05 6.09
C GLU A 111 12.48 0.31 6.98
N PRO A 112 12.31 -0.38 8.13
CA PRO A 112 11.36 0.05 9.15
C PRO A 112 11.75 1.42 9.73
N ILE A 113 10.75 2.22 10.10
CA ILE A 113 11.00 3.43 10.89
C ILE A 113 10.84 3.15 12.38
N LYS A 114 11.73 3.75 13.18
CA LYS A 114 11.72 3.64 14.65
C LYS A 114 11.46 5.02 15.24
N LEU A 115 10.37 5.17 15.98
CA LEU A 115 9.91 6.42 16.59
C LEU A 115 9.65 6.19 18.08
N ASN A 116 10.64 6.48 18.94
CA ASN A 116 10.59 6.19 20.38
C ASN A 116 10.17 4.73 20.66
N ASP A 117 8.97 4.54 21.18
CA ASP A 117 8.37 3.25 21.54
C ASP A 117 7.55 2.59 20.41
N LEU A 118 7.45 3.24 19.24
CA LEU A 118 6.77 2.72 18.06
C LEU A 118 7.76 2.29 16.98
N VAL A 119 7.52 1.12 16.38
CA VAL A 119 8.16 0.69 15.13
C VAL A 119 7.09 0.52 14.06
N ILE A 120 7.28 1.18 12.91
CA ILE A 120 6.45 0.97 11.73
C ILE A 120 7.29 0.22 10.70
N VAL A 121 6.86 -0.99 10.38
CA VAL A 121 7.47 -1.83 9.35
C VAL A 121 6.50 -1.93 8.18
N GLY A 122 7.01 -2.08 6.96
CA GLY A 122 6.13 -2.23 5.82
C GLY A 122 6.65 -3.18 4.76
N THR A 123 5.72 -3.61 3.95
CA THR A 123 5.94 -4.43 2.76
C THR A 123 4.89 -4.00 1.75
N MET A 124 5.17 -4.13 0.45
CA MET A 124 4.08 -4.08 -0.53
C MET A 124 3.09 -5.21 -0.24
N GLY A 125 3.60 -6.37 0.19
CA GLY A 125 2.89 -7.63 0.12
C GLY A 125 2.83 -8.13 -1.32
N TRP A 126 2.27 -9.32 -1.50
CA TRP A 126 1.91 -9.88 -2.80
C TRP A 126 0.92 -11.02 -2.58
N TYR A 127 0.61 -11.76 -3.63
CA TYR A 127 -0.23 -12.94 -3.57
C TYR A 127 0.50 -14.22 -3.96
N ASP A 128 0.09 -15.31 -3.31
CA ASP A 128 0.51 -16.70 -3.56
C ASP A 128 -0.70 -17.57 -3.97
N TYR A 129 -1.82 -16.94 -4.33
CA TYR A 129 -3.10 -17.55 -4.62
C TYR A 129 -3.80 -18.27 -3.45
N SER A 130 -3.25 -18.22 -2.23
CA SER A 130 -3.83 -18.90 -1.06
C SER A 130 -5.21 -18.39 -0.64
N PHE A 131 -5.58 -17.19 -1.07
CA PHE A 131 -6.91 -16.60 -0.86
C PHE A 131 -7.94 -17.00 -1.94
N GLY A 132 -7.50 -17.66 -3.01
CA GLY A 132 -8.37 -18.14 -4.06
C GLY A 132 -9.39 -19.16 -3.57
N ASP A 133 -10.52 -19.25 -4.27
CA ASP A 133 -11.47 -20.33 -4.06
C ASP A 133 -10.82 -21.67 -4.44
N SER A 134 -10.93 -22.67 -3.55
CA SER A 134 -10.37 -24.01 -3.73
C SER A 134 -10.97 -24.79 -4.90
N TYR A 135 -12.06 -24.30 -5.50
CA TYR A 135 -12.60 -24.85 -6.73
C TYR A 135 -11.65 -24.69 -7.93
N TYR A 136 -10.77 -23.69 -7.91
CA TYR A 136 -9.82 -23.40 -8.99
C TYR A 136 -8.40 -23.86 -8.62
N ASP A 137 -7.62 -24.19 -9.63
CA ASP A 137 -6.22 -24.55 -9.46
C ASP A 137 -5.26 -23.38 -9.76
N LYS A 138 -3.97 -23.58 -9.49
CA LYS A 138 -2.94 -22.57 -9.78
C LYS A 138 -2.93 -22.15 -11.25
N SER A 139 -3.14 -23.09 -12.17
CA SER A 139 -3.13 -22.79 -13.61
C SER A 139 -4.29 -21.88 -14.00
N ASP A 140 -5.43 -21.97 -13.31
CA ASP A 140 -6.54 -21.06 -13.49
C ASP A 140 -6.16 -19.63 -13.08
N PHE A 141 -5.49 -19.47 -11.94
CA PHE A 141 -5.02 -18.16 -11.49
C PHE A 141 -3.86 -17.61 -12.33
N ASP A 142 -2.97 -18.48 -12.84
CA ASP A 142 -1.90 -18.07 -13.76
C ASP A 142 -2.47 -17.50 -15.08
N ARG A 143 -3.69 -17.90 -15.49
CA ARG A 143 -4.36 -17.31 -16.67
C ARG A 143 -4.88 -15.89 -16.42
N GLY A 144 -5.19 -15.53 -15.17
CA GLY A 144 -5.65 -14.18 -14.84
C GLY A 144 -7.01 -13.78 -15.41
N GLU A 145 -7.85 -14.72 -15.82
CA GLU A 145 -9.16 -14.42 -16.42
C GLU A 145 -10.23 -15.41 -15.95
N TYR A 146 -11.38 -14.88 -15.54
CA TYR A 146 -12.57 -15.66 -15.19
C TYR A 146 -13.84 -14.91 -15.61
N GLY A 147 -14.75 -15.59 -16.31
CA GLY A 147 -16.04 -15.01 -16.72
C GLY A 147 -15.92 -13.76 -17.61
N GLY A 148 -14.84 -13.62 -18.37
CA GLY A 148 -14.54 -12.44 -19.20
C GLY A 148 -13.96 -11.24 -18.43
N ILE A 149 -13.79 -11.35 -17.11
CA ILE A 149 -13.12 -10.37 -16.26
C ILE A 149 -11.65 -10.76 -16.13
N LYS A 150 -10.75 -9.78 -16.26
CA LYS A 150 -9.30 -9.96 -16.34
C LYS A 150 -8.59 -9.29 -15.18
N TRP A 151 -7.71 -10.02 -14.52
CA TRP A 151 -6.77 -9.49 -13.56
C TRP A 151 -5.62 -8.83 -14.31
N ARG A 152 -5.52 -7.49 -14.21
CA ARG A 152 -4.75 -6.65 -15.13
C ARG A 152 -3.25 -6.98 -15.11
N GLU A 153 -2.69 -7.23 -13.94
CA GLU A 153 -1.28 -7.57 -13.77
C GLU A 153 -0.87 -8.82 -14.51
N VAL A 154 -1.72 -9.85 -14.42
CA VAL A 154 -1.46 -11.16 -15.01
C VAL A 154 -1.78 -11.12 -16.48
N TYR A 155 -3.00 -10.69 -16.84
CA TYR A 155 -3.48 -10.76 -18.21
C TYR A 155 -2.69 -9.85 -19.17
N TRP A 156 -2.30 -8.64 -18.73
CA TRP A 156 -1.53 -7.70 -19.55
C TRP A 156 -0.04 -7.65 -19.19
N GLY A 157 0.42 -8.48 -18.25
CA GLY A 157 1.82 -8.51 -17.82
C GLY A 157 2.30 -7.15 -17.31
N LEU A 158 1.47 -6.45 -16.54
CA LEU A 158 1.79 -5.10 -16.02
C LEU A 158 2.78 -5.17 -14.85
N ALA A 159 2.70 -6.21 -14.02
CA ALA A 159 3.72 -6.52 -13.03
C ALA A 159 4.84 -7.32 -13.72
N ARG A 160 5.97 -6.66 -13.96
CA ARG A 160 7.12 -7.26 -14.65
C ARG A 160 8.38 -7.02 -13.82
N PHE A 161 8.64 -7.92 -12.88
CA PHE A 161 9.92 -7.97 -12.19
C PHE A 161 10.92 -8.77 -13.03
N CYS A 162 12.11 -8.21 -13.19
CA CYS A 162 13.21 -8.83 -13.90
C CYS A 162 14.38 -9.13 -12.96
N ASN A 163 14.95 -10.33 -13.04
CA ASN A 163 16.19 -10.68 -12.38
C ASN A 163 17.14 -11.32 -13.42
N ASN A 164 18.32 -10.72 -13.63
CA ASN A 164 19.32 -11.18 -14.60
C ASN A 164 18.74 -11.50 -16.00
N GLY A 165 17.83 -10.64 -16.49
CA GLY A 165 17.20 -10.78 -17.81
C GLY A 165 16.02 -11.77 -17.87
N LYS A 166 15.74 -12.51 -16.80
CA LYS A 166 14.54 -13.35 -16.66
C LYS A 166 13.39 -12.54 -16.08
N ILE A 167 12.20 -12.64 -16.67
CA ILE A 167 10.96 -12.18 -16.06
C ILE A 167 10.54 -13.18 -14.99
N LEU A 168 10.32 -12.70 -13.78
CA LEU A 168 9.88 -13.51 -12.65
C LEU A 168 8.38 -13.85 -12.76
N SER A 169 8.03 -15.06 -12.34
CA SER A 169 6.63 -15.44 -12.09
C SER A 169 6.08 -14.75 -10.85
N ASN A 170 4.75 -14.73 -10.68
CA ASN A 170 4.12 -14.16 -9.47
C ASN A 170 4.58 -14.84 -8.18
N GLU A 171 4.82 -16.15 -8.23
CA GLU A 171 5.36 -16.91 -7.10
C GLU A 171 6.80 -16.51 -6.74
N GLU A 172 7.64 -16.25 -7.76
CA GLU A 172 9.00 -15.75 -7.54
C GLU A 172 8.99 -14.31 -6.99
N VAL A 173 8.09 -13.45 -7.47
CA VAL A 173 7.89 -12.10 -6.92
C VAL A 173 7.41 -12.19 -5.48
N TYR A 174 6.40 -13.02 -5.20
CA TYR A 174 5.89 -13.28 -3.87
C TYR A 174 7.03 -13.67 -2.91
N ASN A 175 7.83 -14.67 -3.26
CA ASN A 175 8.91 -15.16 -2.40
C ASN A 175 9.93 -14.07 -2.09
N LEU A 176 10.31 -13.28 -3.10
CA LEU A 176 11.24 -12.17 -2.95
C LEU A 176 10.70 -11.08 -2.01
N ILE A 177 9.44 -10.66 -2.17
CA ILE A 177 8.82 -9.64 -1.30
C ILE A 177 8.59 -10.18 0.13
N TYR A 178 8.25 -11.46 0.25
CA TYR A 178 8.06 -12.12 1.54
C TYR A 178 9.38 -12.24 2.32
N ASP A 179 10.46 -12.65 1.67
CA ASP A 179 11.79 -12.77 2.28
C ASP A 179 12.33 -11.40 2.74
N GLU A 180 12.11 -10.33 1.97
CA GLU A 180 12.44 -8.96 2.36
C GLU A 180 11.67 -8.54 3.62
N PHE A 181 10.36 -8.77 3.64
CA PHE A 181 9.54 -8.44 4.79
C PHE A 181 9.96 -9.22 6.05
N LYS A 182 10.21 -10.53 5.90
CA LYS A 182 10.74 -11.37 6.97
C LYS A 182 12.07 -10.83 7.50
N HIS A 183 12.98 -10.43 6.61
CA HIS A 183 14.25 -9.83 7.00
C HIS A 183 14.06 -8.54 7.81
N HIS A 184 13.06 -7.72 7.47
CA HIS A 184 12.73 -6.51 8.21
C HIS A 184 12.11 -6.78 9.58
N LEU A 185 11.23 -7.77 9.68
CA LEU A 185 10.65 -8.19 10.96
C LEU A 185 11.71 -8.66 11.97
N LEU A 186 12.77 -9.32 11.51
CA LEU A 186 13.89 -9.76 12.35
C LEU A 186 14.71 -8.59 12.94
N LYS A 187 14.65 -7.40 12.34
CA LYS A 187 15.36 -6.19 12.81
C LYS A 187 14.57 -5.42 13.88
N ILE A 188 13.34 -5.83 14.18
CA ILE A 188 12.45 -5.12 15.11
C ILE A 188 12.76 -5.52 16.55
N GLU A 189 12.97 -4.52 17.40
CA GLU A 189 13.19 -4.71 18.83
C GLU A 189 11.95 -5.27 19.53
N LYS A 190 12.15 -6.15 20.51
CA LYS A 190 11.08 -6.66 21.38
C LYS A 190 10.61 -5.55 22.34
N GLY A 191 9.33 -5.56 22.70
CA GLY A 191 8.75 -4.67 23.71
C GLY A 191 8.28 -3.30 23.21
N LYS A 192 8.56 -2.93 21.95
CA LYS A 192 7.98 -1.74 21.30
C LYS A 192 6.60 -2.03 20.71
N ASP A 193 5.76 -1.01 20.65
CA ASP A 193 4.53 -1.03 19.86
C ASP A 193 4.89 -1.16 18.38
N LYS A 194 4.12 -1.96 17.64
CA LYS A 194 4.41 -2.28 16.24
C LYS A 194 3.19 -2.06 15.37
N ILE A 195 3.39 -1.39 14.26
CA ILE A 195 2.42 -1.29 13.17
C ILE A 195 3.04 -1.89 11.92
N VAL A 196 2.31 -2.77 11.25
CA VAL A 196 2.63 -3.20 9.88
C VAL A 196 1.82 -2.39 8.90
N VAL A 197 2.47 -1.89 7.86
CA VAL A 197 1.80 -1.31 6.69
C VAL A 197 2.03 -2.26 5.51
N SER A 198 0.95 -2.81 4.95
CA SER A 198 0.98 -3.69 3.79
C SER A 198 0.02 -3.17 2.74
N HIS A 199 0.35 -3.11 1.45
CA HIS A 199 -0.69 -2.78 0.48
C HIS A 199 -1.66 -3.95 0.31
N PHE A 200 -1.14 -5.16 0.07
CA PHE A 200 -1.94 -6.38 -0.03
C PHE A 200 -2.51 -6.82 1.33
N ILE A 201 -3.61 -7.56 1.30
CA ILE A 201 -4.32 -8.02 2.50
C ILE A 201 -3.58 -9.20 3.14
N PRO A 202 -3.20 -9.13 4.43
CA PRO A 202 -2.49 -10.22 5.09
C PRO A 202 -3.39 -11.32 5.67
N PHE A 203 -4.70 -11.06 5.87
CA PHE A 203 -5.64 -11.98 6.52
C PHE A 203 -6.85 -12.27 5.63
N GLU A 204 -7.16 -13.53 5.36
CA GLU A 204 -8.28 -13.88 4.47
C GLU A 204 -9.64 -13.57 5.13
N GLU A 205 -9.68 -13.54 6.46
CA GLU A 205 -10.89 -13.39 7.28
C GLU A 205 -11.58 -12.03 7.11
N ILE A 206 -10.86 -11.03 6.59
CA ILE A 206 -11.40 -9.68 6.36
C ILE A 206 -11.85 -9.46 4.91
N LEU A 207 -11.67 -10.45 4.02
CA LEU A 207 -12.17 -10.39 2.65
C LEU A 207 -13.69 -10.25 2.65
N PHE A 208 -14.22 -9.46 1.74
CA PHE A 208 -15.67 -9.29 1.62
C PHE A 208 -16.34 -10.53 1.04
N ILE A 209 -15.78 -11.04 -0.05
CA ILE A 209 -16.26 -12.22 -0.77
C ILE A 209 -15.05 -13.03 -1.18
N LYS A 210 -15.09 -14.32 -0.90
CA LYS A 210 -14.13 -15.28 -1.46
C LYS A 210 -14.60 -15.74 -2.82
N ASN A 211 -13.81 -15.47 -3.85
CA ASN A 211 -14.08 -15.84 -5.24
C ASN A 211 -12.77 -16.06 -6.01
N PHE A 212 -12.86 -16.24 -7.33
CA PHE A 212 -11.69 -16.41 -8.20
C PHE A 212 -10.64 -15.29 -8.03
N PHE A 213 -11.06 -14.02 -7.96
CA PHE A 213 -10.17 -12.87 -7.86
C PHE A 213 -9.59 -12.65 -6.47
N SER A 214 -10.14 -13.30 -5.44
CA SER A 214 -9.55 -13.29 -4.10
C SER A 214 -8.11 -13.83 -4.10
N ALA A 215 -7.77 -14.70 -5.06
CA ALA A 215 -6.42 -15.22 -5.25
C ALA A 215 -5.35 -14.13 -5.43
N TYR A 216 -5.72 -12.93 -5.89
CA TYR A 216 -4.81 -11.82 -6.11
C TYR A 216 -4.86 -10.75 -5.01
N LEU A 217 -5.63 -10.97 -3.93
CA LEU A 217 -5.83 -9.97 -2.88
C LEU A 217 -4.78 -10.02 -1.77
N GLY A 218 -4.01 -11.09 -1.68
CA GLY A 218 -2.95 -11.23 -0.69
C GLY A 218 -2.54 -12.69 -0.45
N SER A 219 -1.96 -12.94 0.73
CA SER A 219 -1.44 -14.26 1.08
C SER A 219 -1.51 -14.51 2.59
N LYS A 220 -1.92 -15.73 2.98
CA LYS A 220 -2.04 -16.18 4.38
C LYS A 220 -0.70 -16.09 5.12
N LYS A 221 0.41 -16.36 4.41
CA LYS A 221 1.76 -16.40 4.99
C LYS A 221 2.20 -15.04 5.54
N PHE A 222 1.75 -13.94 4.94
CA PHE A 222 1.99 -12.61 5.50
C PHE A 222 1.25 -12.43 6.82
N GLY A 223 -0.01 -12.88 6.94
CA GLY A 223 -0.75 -12.87 8.20
C GLY A 223 -0.09 -13.73 9.28
N GLU A 224 0.35 -14.93 8.93
CA GLU A 224 1.05 -15.86 9.83
C GLU A 224 2.31 -15.22 10.44
N ILE A 225 3.20 -14.66 9.62
CA ILE A 225 4.45 -14.06 10.13
C ILE A 225 4.20 -12.78 10.94
N ILE A 226 3.15 -12.02 10.63
CA ILE A 226 2.72 -10.85 11.42
C ILE A 226 2.30 -11.30 12.83
N LEU A 227 1.52 -12.38 12.94
CA LEU A 227 1.09 -12.96 14.22
C LEU A 227 2.29 -13.47 15.04
N GLU A 228 3.22 -14.18 14.41
CA GLU A 228 4.42 -14.71 15.05
C GLU A 228 5.30 -13.62 15.69
N HIS A 229 5.29 -12.40 15.14
CA HIS A 229 6.08 -11.28 15.65
C HIS A 229 5.33 -10.43 16.70
N GLY A 230 4.15 -10.87 17.15
CA GLY A 230 3.36 -10.22 18.19
C GLY A 230 2.87 -8.83 17.79
N ILE A 231 2.60 -8.61 16.50
CA ILE A 231 2.13 -7.34 15.97
C ILE A 231 0.62 -7.27 16.17
N ASN A 232 0.12 -6.14 16.68
CA ASN A 232 -1.29 -5.98 17.03
C ASN A 232 -2.03 -4.91 16.20
N LYS A 233 -1.34 -4.23 15.27
CA LYS A 233 -1.94 -3.23 14.38
C LYS A 233 -1.41 -3.40 12.95
N VAL A 234 -2.34 -3.40 12.00
CA VAL A 234 -2.04 -3.50 10.57
C VAL A 234 -2.81 -2.43 9.81
N ILE A 235 -2.16 -1.78 8.85
CA ILE A 235 -2.81 -0.90 7.87
C ILE A 235 -2.67 -1.58 6.50
N CYS A 236 -3.78 -1.78 5.78
CA CYS A 236 -3.73 -2.37 4.44
C CYS A 236 -4.78 -1.87 3.42
N GLY A 237 -4.52 -2.08 2.13
CA GLY A 237 -5.29 -1.51 1.02
C GLY A 237 -5.95 -2.52 0.07
N HIS A 238 -5.88 -2.24 -1.23
CA HIS A 238 -6.08 -3.14 -2.38
C HIS A 238 -7.53 -3.55 -2.72
N GLU A 239 -8.31 -4.06 -1.76
CA GLU A 239 -9.70 -4.53 -2.05
C GLU A 239 -10.71 -3.37 -2.23
N HIS A 240 -10.29 -2.11 -2.03
CA HIS A 240 -11.15 -0.90 -2.09
C HIS A 240 -12.37 -0.94 -1.17
N ARG A 241 -12.25 -1.69 -0.08
CA ARG A 241 -13.24 -1.76 0.99
C ARG A 241 -12.66 -1.18 2.26
N SER A 242 -13.09 0.04 2.59
CA SER A 242 -12.67 0.73 3.80
C SER A 242 -13.32 0.13 5.05
N GLY A 243 -12.62 0.21 6.17
CA GLY A 243 -13.15 -0.18 7.48
C GLY A 243 -12.08 -0.52 8.51
N ILE A 244 -12.53 -0.85 9.71
CA ILE A 244 -11.69 -1.34 10.81
C ILE A 244 -12.17 -2.75 11.18
N PHE A 245 -11.23 -3.69 11.24
CA PHE A 245 -11.49 -5.11 11.44
C PHE A 245 -10.65 -5.64 12.59
N SER A 246 -11.00 -6.81 13.10
CA SER A 246 -10.17 -7.52 14.06
C SER A 246 -10.05 -8.99 13.71
N VAL A 247 -8.82 -9.50 13.73
CA VAL A 247 -8.47 -10.91 13.49
C VAL A 247 -7.46 -11.33 14.53
N ASN A 248 -7.75 -12.38 15.31
CA ASN A 248 -6.81 -12.95 16.30
C ASN A 248 -6.19 -11.90 17.27
N GLY A 249 -6.98 -10.89 17.67
CA GLY A 249 -6.52 -9.81 18.56
C GLY A 249 -5.71 -8.70 17.88
N ILE A 250 -5.51 -8.77 16.57
CA ILE A 250 -4.93 -7.71 15.74
C ILE A 250 -6.04 -6.76 15.30
N THR A 251 -5.80 -5.45 15.40
CA THR A 251 -6.66 -4.43 14.77
C THR A 251 -6.14 -4.12 13.37
N ILE A 252 -7.01 -4.22 12.37
CA ILE A 252 -6.66 -4.01 10.96
C ILE A 252 -7.44 -2.80 10.45
N TYR A 253 -6.73 -1.82 9.92
CA TYR A 253 -7.26 -0.59 9.34
C TYR A 253 -7.16 -0.67 7.82
N LYS A 254 -8.27 -0.50 7.12
CA LYS A 254 -8.32 -0.44 5.66
C LYS A 254 -8.71 0.96 5.21
N PRO A 255 -7.77 1.88 4.95
CA PRO A 255 -8.12 3.26 4.67
C PRO A 255 -8.26 3.52 3.16
N THR A 256 -9.01 2.66 2.45
CA THR A 256 -9.02 2.62 0.99
C THR A 256 -9.99 3.64 0.38
N VAL A 257 -9.51 4.52 -0.48
CA VAL A 257 -10.37 5.46 -1.23
C VAL A 257 -11.07 4.73 -2.39
N GLY A 258 -10.29 4.02 -3.18
CA GLY A 258 -10.72 3.29 -4.38
C GLY A 258 -11.05 4.21 -5.57
N TYR A 259 -11.49 3.62 -6.66
CA TYR A 259 -11.80 4.36 -7.89
C TYR A 259 -12.91 5.40 -7.68
N ALA A 260 -12.62 6.65 -8.02
CA ALA A 260 -13.56 7.76 -7.97
C ALA A 260 -14.07 8.16 -9.37
N GLU A 261 -15.34 8.55 -9.42
CA GLU A 261 -16.03 8.95 -10.65
C GLU A 261 -15.86 10.44 -10.99
N SER A 262 -15.35 11.25 -10.07
CA SER A 262 -15.04 12.67 -10.21
C SER A 262 -14.10 13.14 -9.10
N THR A 263 -13.59 14.36 -9.22
CA THR A 263 -12.79 15.04 -8.19
C THR A 263 -13.55 15.18 -6.88
N GLU A 264 -14.84 15.51 -6.93
CA GLU A 264 -15.71 15.64 -5.76
C GLU A 264 -15.95 14.28 -5.10
N SER A 265 -16.15 13.23 -5.91
CA SER A 265 -16.28 11.87 -5.38
C SER A 265 -14.99 11.38 -4.75
N LEU A 266 -13.82 11.74 -5.30
CA LEU A 266 -12.53 11.39 -4.70
C LEU A 266 -12.37 12.09 -3.34
N LEU A 267 -12.63 13.40 -3.29
CA LEU A 267 -12.54 14.20 -2.05
C LEU A 267 -13.48 13.66 -0.97
N SER A 268 -14.72 13.35 -1.33
CA SER A 268 -15.71 12.77 -0.42
C SER A 268 -15.26 11.40 0.11
N ARG A 269 -14.78 10.52 -0.77
CA ARG A 269 -14.25 9.20 -0.37
C ARG A 269 -12.99 9.32 0.48
N TYR A 270 -12.10 10.25 0.18
CA TYR A 270 -10.88 10.49 0.96
C TYR A 270 -11.21 10.91 2.40
N ASP A 271 -12.15 11.84 2.58
CA ASP A 271 -12.56 12.27 3.92
C ASP A 271 -13.30 11.15 4.68
N GLN A 272 -14.16 10.37 3.99
CA GLN A 272 -14.91 9.27 4.60
C GLN A 272 -14.07 8.04 4.94
N ASN A 273 -13.12 7.69 4.07
CA ASN A 273 -12.44 6.38 4.13
C ASN A 273 -11.03 6.46 4.70
N SER A 274 -10.44 7.66 4.80
CA SER A 274 -9.19 7.82 5.55
C SER A 274 -9.39 7.50 7.02
N ILE A 275 -8.36 6.98 7.66
CA ILE A 275 -8.44 6.52 9.05
C ILE A 275 -7.48 7.30 9.92
N LEU A 276 -8.04 7.93 10.95
CA LEU A 276 -7.28 8.52 12.04
C LEU A 276 -7.08 7.48 13.15
N ILE A 277 -5.84 7.16 13.45
CA ILE A 277 -5.45 6.24 14.52
C ILE A 277 -4.80 7.05 15.63
N GLU A 278 -5.35 6.95 16.84
CA GLU A 278 -4.81 7.62 18.03
C GLU A 278 -4.10 6.60 18.91
N LEU A 279 -2.79 6.77 19.07
CA LEU A 279 -1.96 6.00 19.99
C LEU A 279 -1.80 6.78 21.30
N SER A 280 -1.95 6.08 22.43
CA SER A 280 -1.88 6.64 23.78
C SER A 280 -0.57 7.42 24.07
N ASP A 281 -0.65 8.36 25.02
CA ASP A 281 0.30 9.46 25.25
C ASP A 281 1.75 9.10 25.59
N ASN A 282 2.09 7.83 25.83
CA ASN A 282 3.50 7.40 26.01
C ASN A 282 4.37 7.64 24.75
N HIS A 283 3.77 8.04 23.62
CA HIS A 283 4.41 8.17 22.32
C HIS A 283 4.63 9.61 21.84
N ARG A 284 4.46 10.65 22.68
CA ARG A 284 4.70 12.03 22.22
C ARG A 284 6.19 12.29 21.98
N PHE A 285 6.50 12.83 20.80
CA PHE A 285 7.85 13.13 20.36
C PHE A 285 8.54 14.16 21.27
N CYS A 286 9.68 13.80 21.86
CA CYS A 286 10.70 14.78 22.21
C CYS A 286 11.50 15.05 20.92
N VAL A 287 11.24 16.20 20.29
CA VAL A 287 12.17 16.76 19.31
C VAL A 287 13.36 17.29 20.10
N ILE A 288 14.55 16.74 19.87
CA ILE A 288 15.83 17.40 20.22
C ILE A 288 16.37 17.99 18.93
#